data_AF-A0A3E0NHC6-F1
#
_entry.id   AF-A0A3E0NHC6-F1
#
_cell.length_a   1.000
_cell.length_b   1.000
_cell.length_c   1.000
_cell.angle_alpha   90.00
_cell.angle_beta   90.00
_cell.angle_gamma   90.00
#
_symmetry.space_group_name_H-M   'P 1'
#
loop_
_entity.id
_entity.type
_entity.pdbx_description
1 polymer ?
#
loop_
_entity_poly.entity_id
_entity_poly.type
_entity_poly.pdbx_seq_one_letter_code
_entity_poly.pdbx_strand_id
1 'polypeptide(L)'
;MKLMAVFNKVFERFGLVHGFVKRTLSQTKSLLLTLLSCSLITACSGVPIISVPSENFNSRVNHLVIHFTSEDFERSLAILTGETERRVSAHYLIPELDDETYSDDELRVYSLVSTSDRAWHAGRSYWAGKTGLNDQSVGIEIVNQSGCTEDIATLGNSAEFAAACVFQPFGSEQIDL
;
A
#
# COMPACT_ATOMS: atom_id res chain seq x y z
N MET A 1 -33.00 -7.39 -29.54
CA MET A 1 -34.35 -7.80 -29.06
C MET A 1 -34.35 -7.67 -27.54
N LYS A 2 -35.07 -6.65 -27.04
CA LYS A 2 -35.51 -6.33 -25.68
C LYS A 2 -34.54 -6.31 -24.47
N LEU A 3 -34.38 -5.06 -24.00
CA LEU A 3 -34.20 -4.53 -22.64
C LEU A 3 -35.12 -5.13 -21.55
N MET A 4 -34.62 -5.05 -20.30
CA MET A 4 -35.29 -4.76 -19.01
C MET A 4 -36.38 -5.69 -18.43
N ALA A 5 -36.14 -6.17 -17.19
CA ALA A 5 -37.04 -6.23 -16.01
C ALA A 5 -36.37 -7.15 -14.96
N VAL A 6 -35.77 -6.75 -13.84
CA VAL A 6 -36.15 -5.83 -12.74
C VAL A 6 -37.51 -6.14 -12.13
N PHE A 7 -37.47 -6.68 -10.91
CA PHE A 7 -38.36 -6.47 -9.77
C PHE A 7 -39.86 -6.38 -10.04
N ASN A 8 -40.61 -7.41 -9.63
CA ASN A 8 -41.74 -7.26 -8.69
C ASN A 8 -42.45 -8.61 -8.51
N LYS A 9 -42.30 -9.26 -7.36
CA LYS A 9 -43.28 -10.26 -6.93
C LYS A 9 -43.24 -10.67 -5.46
N VAL A 10 -43.24 -9.74 -4.50
CA VAL A 10 -43.80 -10.06 -3.17
C VAL A 10 -44.37 -8.78 -2.57
N PHE A 11 -45.55 -8.88 -1.97
CA PHE A 11 -46.27 -7.88 -1.18
C PHE A 11 -47.25 -6.93 -1.90
N GLU A 12 -48.31 -7.53 -2.42
CA GLU A 12 -49.66 -6.94 -2.45
C GLU A 12 -50.63 -8.02 -1.90
N ARG A 13 -51.01 -7.93 -0.62
CA ARG A 13 -52.22 -8.62 -0.11
C ARG A 13 -52.81 -7.91 1.13
N PHE A 14 -53.72 -6.97 0.85
CA PHE A 14 -54.94 -6.59 1.58
C PHE A 14 -54.90 -6.13 3.06
N GLY A 15 -55.51 -4.97 3.32
CA GLY A 15 -56.28 -4.74 4.55
C GLY A 15 -56.30 -3.31 5.07
N LEU A 16 -57.22 -2.49 4.55
CA LEU A 16 -57.43 -1.08 4.92
C LEU A 16 -58.64 -0.98 5.86
N VAL A 17 -58.50 -0.55 7.12
CA VAL A 17 -59.61 0.01 7.93
C VAL A 17 -59.12 1.04 8.96
N HIS A 18 -59.54 2.30 8.74
CA HIS A 18 -59.91 3.38 9.67
C HIS A 18 -59.26 3.47 11.06
N GLY A 19 -58.52 4.56 11.30
CA GLY A 19 -58.08 4.96 12.64
C GLY A 19 -57.54 6.38 12.71
N PHE A 20 -58.45 7.34 12.90
CA PHE A 20 -58.29 8.56 13.70
C PHE A 20 -56.99 9.39 13.58
N VAL A 21 -57.16 10.57 12.99
CA VAL A 21 -56.40 11.80 13.26
C VAL A 21 -55.96 11.89 14.72
N LYS A 22 -54.65 11.88 14.99
CA LYS A 22 -53.94 12.52 16.13
C LYS A 22 -52.49 12.00 16.19
N ARG A 23 -51.55 12.61 15.46
CA ARG A 23 -50.09 12.52 15.77
C ARG A 23 -49.25 13.45 14.87
N THR A 24 -49.43 14.76 14.99
CA THR A 24 -48.56 15.75 14.29
C THR A 24 -47.97 16.81 15.23
N LEU A 25 -47.86 16.52 16.54
CA LEU A 25 -47.32 17.48 17.53
C LEU A 25 -46.15 16.95 18.39
N SER A 26 -45.64 15.74 18.14
CA SER A 26 -44.57 15.14 18.95
C SER A 26 -43.21 14.96 18.24
N GLN A 27 -43.15 14.99 16.91
CA GLN A 27 -41.89 14.78 16.18
C GLN A 27 -41.04 16.05 16.04
N THR A 28 -41.65 17.24 16.07
CA THR A 28 -40.93 18.51 15.89
C THR A 28 -40.03 18.84 17.08
N LYS A 29 -40.41 18.50 18.32
CA LYS A 29 -39.59 18.74 19.51
C LYS A 29 -38.33 17.86 19.55
N SER A 30 -38.43 16.61 19.10
CA SER A 30 -37.29 15.69 19.06
C SER A 30 -36.26 16.13 18.01
N LEU A 31 -36.72 16.46 16.80
CA LEU A 31 -35.86 16.91 15.71
C LEU A 31 -35.17 18.25 16.01
N LEU A 32 -35.85 19.18 16.69
CA LEU A 32 -35.27 20.45 17.15
C LEU A 32 -34.17 20.24 18.19
N LEU A 33 -34.32 19.25 19.08
CA LEU A 33 -33.35 18.95 20.13
C LEU A 33 -32.08 18.29 19.54
N THR A 34 -32.23 17.42 18.52
CA THR A 34 -31.08 16.84 17.79
C THR A 34 -30.34 17.87 16.94
N LEU A 35 -31.06 18.79 16.29
CA LEU A 35 -30.46 19.89 15.53
C LEU A 35 -29.72 20.88 16.44
N LEU A 36 -30.26 21.16 17.63
CA LEU A 36 -29.61 22.00 18.64
C LEU A 36 -28.37 21.32 19.23
N SER A 37 -28.39 19.99 19.43
CA SER A 37 -27.20 19.25 19.85
C SER A 37 -26.10 19.23 18.79
N CYS A 38 -26.45 19.11 17.49
CA CYS A 38 -25.47 19.20 16.40
C CYS A 38 -24.84 20.59 16.28
N SER A 39 -25.55 21.64 16.70
CA SER A 39 -25.06 23.02 16.69
C SER A 39 -24.07 23.33 17.83
N LEU A 40 -24.00 22.48 18.86
CA LEU A 40 -23.06 22.62 19.99
C LEU A 40 -21.73 21.91 19.75
N ILE A 41 -21.67 20.98 18.78
CA ILE A 41 -20.46 20.20 18.45
C ILE A 41 -19.57 20.92 17.41
N THR A 42 -20.05 22.02 16.82
CA THR A 42 -19.30 22.83 15.84
C THR A 42 -18.41 23.89 16.47
N ALA A 43 -18.17 23.84 17.78
CA ALA A 43 -17.11 24.63 18.41
C ALA A 43 -15.73 24.05 18.03
N CYS A 44 -15.30 24.28 16.78
CA CYS A 44 -13.91 24.13 16.36
C CYS A 44 -13.08 25.24 16.99
N SER A 45 -12.82 25.17 18.29
CA SER A 45 -11.76 25.95 18.91
C SER A 45 -10.43 25.29 18.58
N GLY A 46 -9.83 25.73 17.47
CA GLY A 46 -8.45 25.36 17.14
C GLY A 46 -7.54 25.81 18.29
N VAL A 47 -6.81 24.88 18.89
CA VAL A 47 -5.76 25.22 19.85
C VAL A 47 -4.73 26.08 19.10
N PRO A 48 -4.37 27.27 19.60
CA PRO A 48 -3.34 28.09 18.95
C PRO A 48 -1.98 27.40 19.10
N ILE A 49 -1.58 26.63 18.08
CA ILE A 49 -0.26 26.02 18.01
C ILE A 49 0.71 27.06 17.44
N ILE A 50 1.73 27.42 18.22
CA ILE A 50 2.82 28.28 17.76
C ILE A 50 3.92 27.37 17.18
N SER A 51 4.26 27.57 15.91
CA SER A 51 5.35 26.85 15.26
C SER A 51 6.68 27.54 15.55
N VAL A 52 7.59 26.83 16.24
CA VAL A 52 8.98 27.25 16.46
C VAL A 52 9.87 26.07 16.06
N PRO A 53 10.49 26.09 14.86
CA PRO A 53 11.33 24.98 14.42
C PRO A 53 12.57 24.84 15.31
N SER A 54 12.99 23.60 15.55
CA SER A 54 14.20 23.26 16.30
C SER A 54 15.29 22.86 15.31
N GLU A 55 16.50 23.37 15.50
CA GLU A 55 17.71 22.90 14.79
C GLU A 55 18.18 21.52 15.31
N ASN A 56 17.64 21.05 16.44
CA ASN A 56 18.02 19.78 17.06
C ASN A 56 17.17 18.61 16.53
N PHE A 57 17.34 18.24 15.26
CA PHE A 57 16.71 17.06 14.67
C PHE A 57 17.62 16.39 13.63
N ASN A 58 17.26 15.18 13.20
CA ASN A 58 17.89 14.47 12.10
C ASN A 58 16.82 13.76 11.25
N SER A 59 17.25 13.14 10.14
CA SER A 59 16.36 12.33 9.29
C SER A 59 15.95 11.03 9.97
N ARG A 60 14.72 10.57 9.72
CA ARG A 60 14.25 9.23 10.12
C ARG A 60 14.94 8.14 9.31
N VAL A 61 15.13 8.38 8.02
CA VAL A 61 15.83 7.47 7.11
C VAL A 61 17.34 7.60 7.35
N ASN A 62 17.97 6.47 7.63
CA ASN A 62 19.43 6.37 7.82
C ASN A 62 20.02 5.08 7.22
N HIS A 63 19.25 4.32 6.46
CA HIS A 63 19.69 3.13 5.73
C HIS A 63 19.18 3.15 4.29
N LEU A 64 19.96 2.52 3.41
CA LEU A 64 19.53 2.10 2.08
C LEU A 64 19.60 0.58 2.03
N VAL A 65 18.52 -0.07 1.60
CA VAL A 65 18.46 -1.52 1.40
C VAL A 65 18.20 -1.78 -0.07
N ILE A 66 19.08 -2.55 -0.69
CA ILE A 66 19.01 -2.91 -2.11
C ILE A 66 18.64 -4.38 -2.21
N HIS A 67 17.68 -4.68 -3.07
CA HIS A 67 17.14 -6.01 -3.32
C HIS A 67 17.06 -6.25 -4.82
N PHE A 68 16.90 -7.52 -5.21
CA PHE A 68 16.49 -7.88 -6.55
C PHE A 68 15.17 -8.66 -6.52
N THR A 69 14.37 -8.54 -7.57
CA THR A 69 12.97 -8.98 -7.55
C THR A 69 12.77 -10.48 -7.77
N SER A 70 13.72 -11.17 -8.40
CA SER A 70 13.58 -12.57 -8.87
C SER A 70 12.47 -12.79 -9.90
N GLU A 71 12.00 -11.73 -10.54
CA GLU A 71 10.84 -11.72 -11.46
C GLU A 71 11.13 -10.71 -12.60
N ASP A 72 10.39 -10.82 -13.72
CA ASP A 72 10.36 -9.79 -14.76
C ASP A 72 9.71 -8.48 -14.27
N PHE A 73 9.79 -7.42 -15.06
CA PHE A 73 9.34 -6.08 -14.73
C PHE A 73 7.83 -6.01 -14.49
N GLU A 74 7.01 -6.57 -15.39
CA GLU A 74 5.54 -6.56 -15.24
C GLU A 74 5.13 -7.25 -13.93
N ARG A 75 5.69 -8.43 -13.67
CA ARG A 75 5.40 -9.20 -12.46
C ARG A 75 5.91 -8.51 -11.21
N SER A 76 7.12 -7.95 -11.25
CA SER A 76 7.72 -7.18 -10.15
C SER A 76 6.83 -5.99 -9.77
N LEU A 77 6.41 -5.21 -10.76
CA LEU A 77 5.55 -4.05 -10.56
C LEU A 77 4.20 -4.48 -9.97
N ALA A 78 3.60 -5.56 -10.49
CA ALA A 78 2.34 -6.10 -9.99
C ALA A 78 2.44 -6.57 -8.52
N ILE A 79 3.53 -7.25 -8.14
CA ILE A 79 3.75 -7.71 -6.76
C ILE A 79 3.93 -6.52 -5.80
N LEU A 80 4.72 -5.52 -6.19
CA LEU A 80 5.11 -4.40 -5.32
C LEU A 80 4.03 -3.32 -5.18
N THR A 81 3.01 -3.33 -6.04
CA THR A 81 1.90 -2.35 -6.03
C THR A 81 0.53 -2.97 -5.78
N GLY A 82 0.37 -4.26 -6.09
CA GLY A 82 -0.90 -4.97 -6.00
C GLY A 82 -1.22 -5.49 -4.59
N GLU A 83 -2.49 -5.83 -4.39
CA GLU A 83 -2.92 -6.51 -3.18
C GLU A 83 -2.68 -8.02 -3.32
N THR A 84 -1.61 -8.52 -2.71
CA THR A 84 -1.21 -9.93 -2.74
C THR A 84 -1.33 -10.57 -1.35
N GLU A 85 -1.31 -11.92 -1.29
CA GLU A 85 -1.30 -12.68 -0.03
C GLU A 85 -0.09 -12.31 0.86
N ARG A 86 1.04 -12.00 0.23
CA ARG A 86 2.26 -11.52 0.89
C ARG A 86 2.49 -10.06 0.54
N ARG A 87 1.85 -9.18 1.30
CA ARG A 87 1.96 -7.74 1.06
C ARG A 87 3.39 -7.24 1.25
N VAL A 88 4.01 -6.84 0.15
CA VAL A 88 5.36 -6.27 0.09
C VAL A 88 5.33 -5.03 -0.80
N SER A 89 6.28 -4.12 -0.60
CA SER A 89 6.44 -2.93 -1.44
C SER A 89 7.85 -2.35 -1.27
N ALA A 90 8.27 -1.52 -2.20
CA ALA A 90 9.53 -0.80 -2.17
C ALA A 90 9.32 0.70 -2.39
N HIS A 91 10.37 1.49 -2.17
CA HIS A 91 10.31 2.92 -2.49
C HIS A 91 10.57 3.12 -3.98
N TYR A 92 11.56 2.42 -4.53
CA TYR A 92 11.93 2.48 -5.93
C TYR A 92 12.02 1.09 -6.55
N LEU A 93 11.66 1.01 -7.83
CA LEU A 93 11.86 -0.15 -8.70
C LEU A 93 12.68 0.30 -9.93
N ILE A 94 13.75 -0.42 -10.23
CA ILE A 94 14.63 -0.18 -11.38
C ILE A 94 14.43 -1.33 -12.39
N PRO A 95 13.93 -1.08 -13.62
CA PRO A 95 13.72 -2.10 -14.65
C PRO A 95 15.04 -2.60 -15.25
N GLU A 96 14.96 -3.60 -16.13
CA GLU A 96 16.05 -4.10 -16.97
C GLU A 96 15.68 -3.85 -18.45
N LEU A 97 16.64 -3.42 -19.30
CA LEU A 97 16.34 -3.06 -20.69
C LEU A 97 16.04 -4.29 -21.57
N ASP A 98 16.71 -5.41 -21.31
CA ASP A 98 16.53 -6.66 -22.06
C ASP A 98 15.32 -7.48 -21.56
N ASP A 99 14.51 -6.92 -20.67
CA ASP A 99 13.27 -7.55 -20.20
C ASP A 99 12.14 -7.35 -21.21
N GLU A 100 11.62 -8.44 -21.78
CA GLU A 100 10.53 -8.42 -22.77
C GLU A 100 9.23 -7.76 -22.25
N THR A 101 9.06 -7.67 -20.93
CA THR A 101 7.91 -7.05 -20.27
C THR A 101 8.11 -5.55 -19.99
N TYR A 102 9.32 -5.03 -20.23
CA TYR A 102 9.63 -3.60 -20.16
C TYR A 102 9.60 -2.97 -21.56
N SER A 103 8.74 -1.98 -21.77
CA SER A 103 8.44 -1.45 -23.11
C SER A 103 9.14 -0.13 -23.47
N ASP A 104 9.82 0.51 -22.51
CA ASP A 104 10.54 1.76 -22.77
C ASP A 104 11.94 1.46 -23.32
N ASP A 105 12.39 2.24 -24.32
CA ASP A 105 13.72 2.09 -24.92
C ASP A 105 14.88 2.60 -24.02
N GLU A 106 14.54 3.23 -22.89
CA GLU A 106 15.49 3.77 -21.91
C GLU A 106 15.00 3.45 -20.50
N LEU A 107 15.92 3.09 -19.60
CA LEU A 107 15.62 2.81 -18.20
C LEU A 107 15.04 4.04 -17.49
N ARG A 108 13.97 3.82 -16.72
CA ARG A 108 13.37 4.82 -15.83
C ARG A 108 13.20 4.26 -14.43
N VAL A 109 13.52 5.07 -13.42
CA VAL A 109 13.27 4.70 -12.02
C VAL A 109 11.78 4.90 -11.70
N TYR A 110 11.13 3.84 -11.22
CA TYR A 110 9.73 3.88 -10.79
C TYR A 110 9.66 4.17 -9.29
N SER A 111 9.07 5.29 -8.90
CA SER A 111 8.77 5.61 -7.50
C SER A 111 7.42 5.01 -7.11
N LEU A 112 7.43 4.03 -6.19
CA LEU A 112 6.21 3.30 -5.77
C LEU A 112 5.66 3.79 -4.44
N VAL A 113 6.55 4.09 -3.48
CA VAL A 113 6.19 4.62 -2.15
C VAL A 113 7.07 5.84 -1.87
N SER A 114 6.47 6.92 -1.36
CA SER A 114 7.21 8.11 -0.94
C SER A 114 8.27 7.75 0.11
N THR A 115 9.47 8.33 0.02
CA THR A 115 10.54 8.13 1.01
C THR A 115 10.23 8.72 2.39
N SER A 116 9.15 9.49 2.51
CA SER A 116 8.61 9.95 3.79
C SER A 116 7.64 8.95 4.43
N ASP A 117 7.16 7.98 3.65
CA ASP A 117 6.28 6.90 4.09
C ASP A 117 7.09 5.61 4.28
N ARG A 118 6.44 4.58 4.84
CA ARG A 118 7.07 3.29 5.15
C ARG A 118 6.69 2.23 4.10
N ALA A 119 7.64 1.88 3.22
CA ALA A 119 7.51 0.69 2.37
C ALA A 119 7.76 -0.62 3.14
N TRP A 120 7.32 -1.75 2.59
CA TRP A 120 7.39 -3.08 3.23
C TRP A 120 8.38 -4.00 2.49
N HIS A 121 9.69 -3.74 2.62
CA HIS A 121 10.74 -4.41 1.85
C HIS A 121 11.76 -5.19 2.70
N ALA A 122 12.03 -4.80 3.94
CA ALA A 122 13.11 -5.37 4.76
C ALA A 122 12.65 -6.50 5.71
N GLY A 123 11.34 -6.72 5.84
CA GLY A 123 10.77 -7.75 6.71
C GLY A 123 11.34 -7.75 8.15
N ARG A 124 11.60 -8.94 8.68
CA ARG A 124 12.34 -9.12 9.94
C ARG A 124 13.83 -8.91 9.69
N SER A 125 14.34 -7.74 10.08
CA SER A 125 15.70 -7.30 9.77
C SER A 125 16.44 -6.76 11.00
N TYR A 126 17.77 -6.83 10.95
CA TYR A 126 18.67 -6.25 11.94
C TYR A 126 19.95 -5.71 11.27
N TRP A 127 20.33 -4.47 11.58
CA TRP A 127 21.61 -3.88 11.15
C TRP A 127 22.05 -2.80 12.12
N ALA A 128 23.36 -2.75 12.42
CA ALA A 128 23.97 -1.71 13.28
C ALA A 128 23.21 -1.41 14.59
N GLY A 129 22.69 -2.45 15.26
CA GLY A 129 21.94 -2.30 16.51
C GLY A 129 20.46 -1.88 16.34
N LYS A 130 19.95 -1.78 15.11
CA LYS A 130 18.55 -1.48 14.79
C LYS A 130 17.82 -2.72 14.30
N THR A 131 16.55 -2.84 14.65
CA THR A 131 15.64 -3.89 14.17
C THR A 131 14.50 -3.28 13.36
N GLY A 132 13.90 -4.04 12.44
CA GLY A 132 12.71 -3.59 11.71
C GLY A 132 13.03 -2.42 10.77
N LEU A 133 13.99 -2.63 9.87
CA LEU A 133 14.64 -1.56 9.11
C LEU A 133 13.67 -0.75 8.24
N ASN A 134 12.51 -1.30 7.84
CA ASN A 134 11.46 -0.56 7.13
C ASN A 134 11.15 0.82 7.74
N ASP A 135 11.25 0.97 9.06
CA ASP A 135 10.93 2.23 9.75
C ASP A 135 11.98 3.33 9.54
N GLN A 136 13.18 2.97 9.05
CA GLN A 136 14.34 3.84 8.96
C GLN A 136 15.13 3.67 7.65
N SER A 137 14.56 3.03 6.64
CA SER A 137 15.24 2.73 5.39
C SER A 137 14.46 3.13 4.15
N VAL A 138 15.20 3.48 3.10
CA VAL A 138 14.71 3.45 1.72
C VAL A 138 15.05 2.08 1.13
N GLY A 139 14.12 1.56 0.34
CA GLY A 139 14.19 0.23 -0.29
C GLY A 139 14.17 0.38 -1.79
N ILE A 140 15.20 -0.15 -2.45
CA ILE A 140 15.32 -0.19 -3.91
C ILE A 140 15.25 -1.65 -4.33
N GLU A 141 14.32 -1.96 -5.22
CA GLU A 141 14.21 -3.25 -5.91
C GLU A 141 14.76 -3.09 -7.32
N ILE A 142 15.64 -4.00 -7.73
CA ILE A 142 16.20 -4.03 -9.09
C ILE A 142 15.62 -5.26 -9.80
N VAL A 143 14.99 -5.06 -10.96
CA VAL A 143 14.50 -6.15 -11.79
C VAL A 143 15.69 -6.98 -12.22
N ASN A 144 15.67 -8.25 -11.82
CA ASN A 144 16.66 -9.24 -12.18
C ASN A 144 16.10 -10.64 -11.86
N GLN A 145 16.20 -11.55 -12.82
CA GLN A 145 15.64 -12.90 -12.73
C GLN A 145 16.57 -13.91 -12.02
N SER A 146 17.50 -13.43 -11.19
CA SER A 146 18.24 -14.31 -10.26
C SER A 146 17.26 -15.06 -9.36
N GLY A 147 17.58 -16.31 -9.01
CA GLY A 147 16.69 -17.11 -8.18
C GLY A 147 17.28 -18.46 -7.82
N CYS A 148 16.59 -19.17 -6.92
CA CYS A 148 16.96 -20.49 -6.46
C CYS A 148 15.90 -21.52 -6.81
N THR A 149 16.33 -22.75 -7.10
CA THR A 149 15.41 -23.88 -7.37
C THR A 149 14.74 -24.41 -6.11
N GLU A 150 15.28 -24.07 -4.94
CA GLU A 150 14.76 -24.45 -3.62
C GLU A 150 14.48 -23.20 -2.76
N ASP A 151 13.66 -23.37 -1.72
CA ASP A 151 13.33 -22.29 -0.78
C ASP A 151 14.59 -21.85 -0.01
N ILE A 152 14.87 -20.54 -0.03
CA ILE A 152 16.07 -19.95 0.60
C ILE A 152 16.09 -20.21 2.12
N ALA A 153 14.93 -20.28 2.79
CA ALA A 153 14.87 -20.62 4.21
C ALA A 153 15.26 -22.09 4.48
N THR A 154 15.12 -22.96 3.49
CA THR A 154 15.59 -24.36 3.56
C THR A 154 17.08 -24.44 3.30
N LEU A 155 17.59 -23.69 2.32
CA LEU A 155 19.01 -23.68 1.95
C LEU A 155 19.89 -23.08 3.06
N GLY A 156 19.47 -21.98 3.69
CA GLY A 156 20.27 -21.29 4.70
C GLY A 156 21.66 -20.88 4.18
N ASN A 157 22.66 -20.86 5.08
CA ASN A 157 24.05 -20.52 4.73
C ASN A 157 24.88 -21.79 4.48
N SER A 158 24.42 -22.63 3.57
CA SER A 158 25.05 -23.92 3.28
C SER A 158 25.80 -23.91 1.94
N ALA A 159 26.60 -24.94 1.67
CA ALA A 159 27.29 -25.07 0.39
C ALA A 159 26.31 -25.32 -0.76
N GLU A 160 25.16 -25.92 -0.45
CA GLU A 160 24.06 -26.20 -1.37
C GLU A 160 23.41 -24.91 -1.90
N PHE A 161 23.44 -23.81 -1.15
CA PHE A 161 22.94 -22.50 -1.60
C PHE A 161 23.56 -22.09 -2.94
N ALA A 162 24.88 -22.19 -3.07
CA ALA A 162 25.59 -21.81 -4.29
C ALA A 162 25.31 -22.74 -5.47
N ALA A 163 24.86 -23.98 -5.21
CA ALA A 163 24.50 -24.94 -6.24
C ALA A 163 23.03 -24.83 -6.67
N ALA A 164 22.16 -24.39 -5.75
CA ALA A 164 20.71 -24.27 -5.97
C ALA A 164 20.30 -22.91 -6.55
N CYS A 165 21.17 -21.90 -6.51
CA CYS A 165 20.87 -20.53 -6.94
C CYS A 165 21.65 -20.13 -8.20
N VAL A 166 20.98 -19.41 -9.09
CA VAL A 166 21.56 -18.77 -10.27
C VAL A 166 21.50 -17.26 -10.07
N PHE A 167 22.66 -16.61 -10.16
CA PHE A 167 22.79 -15.16 -10.08
C PHE A 167 23.13 -14.59 -11.45
N GLN A 168 22.20 -13.84 -12.01
CA GLN A 168 22.41 -13.11 -13.25
C GLN A 168 23.22 -11.83 -12.97
N PRO A 169 24.09 -11.41 -13.90
CA PRO A 169 24.69 -10.08 -13.81
C PRO A 169 23.61 -9.00 -13.91
N PHE A 170 23.90 -7.80 -13.41
CA PHE A 170 23.10 -6.61 -13.68
C PHE A 170 23.64 -5.91 -14.93
N GLY A 171 22.74 -5.38 -15.76
CA GLY A 171 23.14 -4.60 -16.93
C GLY A 171 23.92 -3.34 -16.52
N SER A 172 24.91 -2.93 -17.31
CA SER A 172 25.69 -1.71 -17.01
C SER A 172 24.80 -0.47 -16.93
N GLU A 173 23.78 -0.39 -17.77
CA GLU A 173 22.82 0.71 -17.78
C GLU A 173 22.00 0.78 -16.50
N GLN A 174 21.69 -0.36 -15.85
CA GLN A 174 21.03 -0.38 -14.55
C GLN A 174 21.96 0.12 -13.43
N ILE A 175 23.26 -0.20 -13.52
CA ILE A 175 24.28 0.18 -12.52
C ILE A 175 24.62 1.66 -12.62
N ASP A 176 24.68 2.21 -13.83
CA ASP A 176 25.12 3.58 -14.11
C ASP A 176 24.01 4.63 -13.93
N LEU A 177 22.78 4.20 -13.63
CA LEU A 177 21.59 5.04 -13.45
C LEU A 177 21.63 5.91 -12.17
#